data_AF-A0A7C4JI57-F1
#
_entry.id   AF-A0A7C4JI57-F1
#
_cell.length_a   1.000
_cell.length_b   1.000
_cell.length_c   1.000
_cell.angle_alpha   90.00
_cell.angle_beta   90.00
_cell.angle_gamma   90.00
#
_symmetry.space_group_name_H-M   'P 1'
#
loop_
_entity.id
_entity.type
_entity.pdbx_description
1 polymer ?
#
loop_
_entity_poly.entity_id
_entity_poly.type
_entity_poly.pdbx_seq_one_letter_code
_entity_poly.pdbx_strand_id
1 'polypeptide(L)'
;MGRAPGGPAERSAALGLLSAEELAALSRTRLSLRRARAWAPGGHLSRRAGASLEFADHRPYQPGDDLRLIDWAVYARHRKLVTKVFSREVEAPLYLLLDCSASMGLGGKLLFAKRLAAALLFLAFRGGDRFGVYPFAAELLGSGKP
;
A
#
# COMPACT_ATOMS: atom_id res chain seq x y z
N MET A 1 31.43 -3.71 13.01
CA MET A 1 30.86 -4.39 14.19
C MET A 1 29.45 -3.86 14.42
N GLY A 2 28.43 -4.56 13.92
CA GLY A 2 27.04 -4.13 14.01
C GLY A 2 26.42 -4.58 15.34
N ARG A 3 26.02 -3.63 16.18
CA ARG A 3 25.27 -3.92 17.41
C ARG A 3 23.88 -4.37 17.00
N ALA A 4 23.55 -5.64 17.24
CA ALA A 4 22.19 -6.14 17.10
C ALA A 4 21.24 -5.33 18.02
N PRO A 5 20.09 -4.85 17.55
CA PRO A 5 19.11 -4.26 18.44
C PRO A 5 18.29 -5.40 19.10
N GLY A 6 17.83 -5.17 20.32
CA GLY A 6 16.67 -5.87 20.82
C GLY A 6 16.88 -6.69 22.07
N GLY A 7 17.25 -6.05 23.17
CA GLY A 7 16.91 -6.55 24.50
C GLY A 7 15.38 -6.58 24.71
N PRO A 8 14.85 -7.38 25.65
CA PRO A 8 13.41 -7.45 25.93
C PRO A 8 12.78 -6.11 26.31
N ALA A 9 13.57 -5.19 26.90
CA ALA A 9 13.15 -3.82 27.21
C ALA A 9 12.88 -2.97 25.95
N GLU A 10 13.67 -3.13 24.87
CA GLU A 10 13.44 -2.43 23.59
C GLU A 10 12.21 -2.97 22.86
N ARG A 11 11.92 -4.28 23.00
CA ARG A 11 10.69 -4.90 22.46
C ARG A 11 9.44 -4.43 23.20
N SER A 12 9.54 -4.23 24.52
CA SER A 12 8.45 -3.69 25.34
C SER A 12 8.18 -2.21 25.05
N ALA A 13 9.20 -1.42 24.71
CA ALA A 13 9.04 -0.01 24.32
C ALA A 13 8.36 0.14 22.94
N ALA A 14 8.57 -0.82 22.01
CA ALA A 14 7.86 -0.85 20.72
C ALA A 14 6.34 -1.07 20.87
N LEU A 15 5.91 -1.78 21.91
CA LEU A 15 4.50 -1.90 22.31
C LEU A 15 3.94 -0.65 23.01
N GLY A 16 4.79 0.32 23.36
CA GLY A 16 4.41 1.54 24.10
C GLY A 16 4.12 2.77 23.25
N LEU A 17 4.22 2.69 21.91
CA LEU A 17 3.95 3.84 21.04
C LEU A 17 2.45 4.14 20.90
N LEU A 18 1.59 3.12 20.95
CA LEU A 18 0.15 3.26 20.83
C LEU A 18 -0.51 2.53 22.01
N SER A 19 -1.51 3.15 22.62
CA SER A 19 -2.31 2.53 23.66
C SER A 19 -3.24 1.48 23.08
N ALA A 20 -3.76 0.58 23.92
CA ALA A 20 -4.76 -0.41 23.50
C ALA A 20 -6.03 0.25 22.93
N GLU A 21 -6.43 1.40 23.48
CA GLU A 21 -7.57 2.17 23.00
C GLU A 21 -7.30 2.75 21.60
N GLU A 22 -6.11 3.30 21.37
CA GLU A 22 -5.70 3.82 20.06
C GLU A 22 -5.65 2.70 19.02
N LEU A 23 -5.09 1.53 19.36
CA LEU A 23 -5.10 0.36 18.49
C LEU A 23 -6.52 -0.12 18.18
N ALA A 24 -7.41 -0.15 19.19
CA ALA A 24 -8.81 -0.51 18.99
C ALA A 24 -9.53 0.49 18.07
N ALA A 25 -9.28 1.79 18.23
CA ALA A 25 -9.84 2.82 17.35
C ALA A 25 -9.31 2.71 15.91
N LEU A 26 -8.00 2.54 15.75
CA LEU A 26 -7.36 2.34 14.44
C LEU A 26 -7.84 1.06 13.76
N SER A 27 -8.13 0.00 14.51
CA SER A 27 -8.60 -1.28 13.95
C SER A 27 -9.94 -1.17 13.21
N ARG A 28 -10.75 -0.17 13.55
CA ARG A 28 -12.04 0.15 12.92
C ARG A 28 -11.91 1.17 11.78
N THR A 29 -10.70 1.66 11.55
CA THR A 29 -10.40 2.69 10.55
C THR A 29 -9.71 2.06 9.35
N ARG A 30 -9.94 2.59 8.15
CA ARG A 30 -9.22 2.20 6.94
C ARG A 30 -8.57 3.41 6.32
N LEU A 31 -7.29 3.29 5.96
CA LEU A 31 -6.60 4.30 5.18
C LEU A 31 -7.15 4.26 3.75
N SER A 32 -7.95 5.25 3.37
CA SER A 32 -8.41 5.42 1.99
C SER A 32 -7.54 6.44 1.30
N LEU A 33 -6.54 5.97 0.55
CA LEU A 33 -5.78 6.83 -0.33
C LEU A 33 -6.65 7.14 -1.55
N ARG A 34 -7.04 8.42 -1.72
CA ARG A 34 -7.63 8.90 -2.97
C ARG A 34 -6.60 8.74 -4.08
N ARG A 35 -6.63 7.59 -4.73
CA ARG A 35 -5.80 7.34 -5.91
C ARG A 35 -6.32 8.25 -7.00
N ALA A 36 -5.46 9.13 -7.54
CA ALA A 36 -5.77 9.79 -8.80
C ALA A 36 -6.14 8.69 -9.79
N ARG A 37 -7.40 8.66 -10.23
CA ARG A 37 -7.87 7.69 -11.20
C ARG A 37 -6.98 7.86 -12.42
N ALA A 38 -6.05 6.93 -12.64
CA ALA A 38 -5.42 6.72 -13.95
C ALA A 38 -6.43 6.07 -14.93
N TRP A 39 -7.71 6.41 -14.77
CA TRP A 39 -8.79 6.01 -15.64
C TRP A 39 -9.04 7.21 -16.57
N ALA A 40 -8.18 7.35 -17.57
CA ALA A 40 -8.58 8.08 -18.76
C ALA A 40 -9.60 7.20 -19.50
N PRO A 41 -10.71 7.77 -20.03
CA PRO A 41 -11.52 7.07 -21.02
C PRO A 41 -10.60 6.71 -22.21
N GLY A 42 -10.48 5.42 -22.52
CA GLY A 42 -9.55 4.92 -23.53
C GLY A 42 -8.37 4.13 -22.97
N GLY A 43 -8.68 2.94 -22.43
CA GLY A 43 -7.92 1.70 -22.66
C GLY A 43 -6.42 1.61 -22.33
N HIS A 44 -5.76 2.62 -21.77
CA HIS A 44 -4.37 2.50 -21.38
C HIS A 44 -4.29 1.98 -19.95
N LEU A 45 -4.13 0.65 -19.84
CA LEU A 45 -3.70 -0.01 -18.61
C LEU A 45 -2.46 0.72 -18.09
N SER A 46 -2.64 1.52 -17.04
CA SER A 46 -1.52 2.18 -16.39
C SER A 46 -0.52 1.10 -15.96
N ARG A 47 0.65 1.14 -16.58
CA ARG A 47 1.76 0.21 -16.37
C ARG A 47 2.42 0.57 -15.03
N ARG A 48 1.70 0.36 -13.92
CA ARG A 48 2.26 0.34 -12.56
C ARG A 48 2.21 -1.10 -12.04
N ALA A 49 3.29 -1.45 -11.35
CA ALA A 49 3.89 -2.78 -11.30
C ALA A 49 3.15 -3.83 -10.46
N GLY A 50 3.33 -5.11 -10.82
CA GLY A 50 3.37 -6.21 -9.86
C GLY A 50 2.07 -6.94 -9.51
N ALA A 51 1.33 -7.48 -10.49
CA ALA A 51 0.40 -8.60 -10.23
C ALA A 51 -0.01 -9.24 -11.57
N SER A 52 -0.11 -10.57 -11.57
CA SER A 52 -0.68 -11.37 -12.65
C SER A 52 -2.07 -10.85 -13.02
N LEU A 53 -2.37 -10.81 -14.31
CA LEU A 53 -3.70 -10.43 -14.80
C LEU A 53 -4.62 -11.63 -14.58
N GLU A 54 -5.49 -11.59 -13.57
CA GLU A 54 -6.44 -12.68 -13.34
C GLU A 54 -7.72 -12.42 -14.12
N PHE A 55 -8.23 -13.44 -14.81
CA PHE A 55 -9.53 -13.34 -15.46
C PHE A 55 -10.60 -13.12 -14.39
N ALA A 56 -11.34 -12.02 -14.48
CA ALA A 56 -12.40 -11.70 -13.53
C ALA A 56 -13.77 -12.10 -14.08
N ASP A 57 -14.12 -11.65 -15.29
CA ASP A 57 -15.44 -11.90 -15.87
C ASP A 57 -15.47 -11.59 -17.38
N HIS A 58 -16.60 -11.85 -18.02
CA HIS A 58 -16.95 -11.31 -19.33
C HIS A 58 -17.96 -10.18 -19.18
N ARG A 59 -17.84 -9.14 -20.00
CA ARG A 59 -18.90 -8.13 -20.15
C ARG A 59 -19.26 -7.92 -21.61
N PRO A 60 -20.46 -7.42 -21.92
CA PRO A 60 -20.79 -6.99 -23.28
C PRO A 60 -19.77 -5.97 -23.80
N TYR A 61 -19.36 -6.14 -25.06
CA TYR A 61 -18.50 -5.19 -25.75
C TYR A 61 -19.17 -3.82 -25.83
N GLN A 62 -18.39 -2.76 -25.60
CA GLN A 62 -18.80 -1.38 -25.81
C GLN A 62 -17.89 -0.71 -26.85
N PRO A 63 -18.42 0.19 -27.71
CA PRO A 63 -17.60 0.96 -28.64
C PRO A 63 -16.48 1.70 -27.90
N GLY A 64 -15.23 1.46 -28.31
CA GLY A 64 -14.03 2.01 -27.67
C GLY A 64 -13.27 1.00 -26.79
N ASP A 65 -13.80 -0.21 -26.59
CA ASP A 65 -13.06 -1.30 -25.97
C ASP A 65 -11.89 -1.75 -26.86
N ASP A 66 -10.79 -2.19 -26.24
CA ASP A 66 -9.67 -2.80 -26.96
C ASP A 66 -10.09 -4.15 -27.57
N LEU A 67 -10.07 -4.24 -28.90
CA LEU A 67 -10.43 -5.44 -29.65
C LEU A 67 -9.56 -6.66 -29.29
N ARG A 68 -8.35 -6.45 -28.75
CA ARG A 68 -7.47 -7.53 -28.28
C ARG A 68 -8.03 -8.24 -27.06
N LEU A 69 -8.93 -7.60 -26.32
CA LEU A 69 -9.59 -8.16 -25.14
C LEU A 69 -10.91 -8.87 -25.48
N ILE A 70 -11.31 -8.92 -26.76
CA ILE A 70 -12.50 -9.67 -27.18
C ILE A 70 -12.26 -11.17 -27.01
N ASP A 71 -13.25 -11.87 -26.46
CA ASP A 71 -13.26 -13.32 -26.42
C ASP A 71 -13.78 -13.90 -27.75
N TRP A 72 -12.86 -14.16 -28.67
CA TRP A 72 -13.18 -14.75 -29.97
C TRP A 72 -13.79 -16.16 -29.87
N ALA A 73 -13.50 -16.92 -28.81
CA ALA A 73 -14.06 -18.26 -28.62
C ALA A 73 -15.55 -18.18 -28.24
N VAL A 74 -15.92 -17.24 -27.36
CA VAL A 74 -17.33 -16.97 -27.04
C VAL A 74 -18.06 -16.46 -28.27
N TYR A 75 -17.45 -15.55 -29.03
CA TYR A 75 -18.04 -15.04 -30.26
C TYR A 75 -18.29 -16.15 -31.29
N ALA A 76 -17.33 -17.05 -31.49
CA ALA A 76 -17.45 -18.16 -32.44
C ALA A 76 -18.65 -19.08 -32.13
N ARG A 77 -18.95 -19.30 -30.84
CA ARG A 77 -20.02 -20.21 -30.40
C ARG A 77 -21.39 -19.53 -30.31
N HIS A 78 -21.43 -18.29 -29.83
CA HIS A 78 -22.68 -17.63 -29.45
C HIS A 78 -22.99 -16.37 -30.26
N ARG A 79 -22.08 -15.94 -31.16
CA ARG A 79 -22.19 -14.72 -31.96
C ARG A 79 -22.45 -13.45 -31.13
N LYS A 80 -22.00 -13.46 -29.87
CA LYS A 80 -22.05 -12.32 -28.94
C LYS A 80 -20.65 -11.77 -28.76
N LEU A 81 -20.49 -10.46 -28.95
CA LEU A 81 -19.25 -9.75 -28.66
C LEU A 81 -19.15 -9.48 -27.17
N VAL A 82 -18.17 -10.10 -26.52
CA VAL A 82 -17.86 -9.91 -25.11
C VAL A 82 -16.39 -9.55 -24.95
N THR A 83 -16.13 -8.61 -24.04
CA THR A 83 -14.80 -8.16 -23.65
C THR A 83 -14.41 -8.88 -22.37
N LYS A 84 -13.22 -9.48 -22.33
CA LYS A 84 -12.64 -10.08 -21.12
C LYS A 84 -12.30 -8.98 -20.12
N VAL A 85 -12.85 -9.10 -18.92
CA VAL A 85 -12.53 -8.25 -17.78
C VAL A 85 -11.51 -9.00 -16.95
N PHE A 86 -10.43 -8.30 -16.61
CA PHE A 86 -9.41 -8.85 -15.73
C PHE A 86 -9.38 -8.05 -14.43
N SER A 87 -9.24 -8.76 -13.32
CA SER A 87 -8.90 -8.17 -12.04
C SER A 87 -7.39 -8.02 -11.98
N ARG A 88 -6.97 -6.95 -11.32
CA ARG A 88 -5.59 -6.78 -10.89
C ARG A 88 -5.63 -6.56 -9.39
N GLU A 89 -4.87 -7.34 -8.66
CA GLU A 89 -4.58 -7.02 -7.28
C GLU A 89 -3.76 -5.73 -7.25
N VAL A 90 -4.32 -4.68 -6.64
CA VAL A 90 -3.64 -3.38 -6.57
C VAL A 90 -3.27 -3.08 -5.14
N GLU A 91 -2.03 -3.41 -4.81
CA GLU A 91 -1.40 -3.05 -3.54
C GLU A 91 -1.23 -1.53 -3.42
N ALA A 92 -1.28 -1.03 -2.18
CA ALA A 92 -1.00 0.35 -1.83
C ALA A 92 0.16 0.42 -0.82
N PRO A 93 1.40 0.11 -1.24
CA PRO A 93 2.52 0.05 -0.31
C PRO A 93 2.78 1.40 0.36
N LEU A 94 3.03 1.38 1.68
CA LEU A 94 3.29 2.57 2.50
C LEU A 94 4.76 2.64 2.92
N TYR A 95 5.50 3.64 2.42
CA TYR A 95 6.87 3.90 2.85
C TYR A 95 6.97 5.24 3.57
N LEU A 96 7.38 5.21 4.84
CA LEU A 96 7.51 6.41 5.68
C LEU A 96 8.98 6.78 5.84
N LEU A 97 9.33 8.01 5.48
CA LEU A 97 10.64 8.58 5.80
C LEU A 97 10.51 9.37 7.10
N LEU A 98 11.24 8.96 8.14
CA LEU A 98 11.13 9.53 9.48
C LEU A 98 12.35 10.39 9.80
N ASP A 99 12.17 11.71 9.87
CA ASP A 99 13.23 12.63 10.29
C ASP A 99 13.64 12.35 11.74
N CYS A 100 14.93 12.11 11.92
CA CYS A 100 15.61 11.87 13.19
C CYS A 100 16.77 12.87 13.40
N SER A 101 16.76 13.99 12.69
CA SER A 101 17.72 15.10 12.86
C SER A 101 17.63 15.71 14.26
N ALA A 102 18.67 16.45 14.66
CA ALA A 102 18.73 17.10 15.97
C ALA A 102 17.52 18.01 16.26
N SER A 103 16.91 18.59 15.21
CA SER A 103 15.71 19.43 15.33
C SER A 103 14.49 18.69 15.89
N MET A 104 14.45 17.36 15.75
CA MET A 104 13.38 16.49 16.23
C MET A 104 13.50 16.16 17.73
N GLY A 105 14.66 16.44 18.34
CA GLY A 105 14.89 16.25 19.78
C GLY A 105 14.16 17.26 20.68
N LEU A 106 13.64 18.35 20.10
CA LEU A 106 12.97 19.41 20.84
C LEU A 106 11.46 19.16 20.98
N GLY A 107 10.92 19.36 22.18
CA GLY A 107 9.46 19.40 22.41
C GLY A 107 8.71 18.12 22.09
N GLY A 108 9.34 16.94 22.21
CA GLY A 108 8.67 15.66 21.98
C GLY A 108 8.31 15.35 20.52
N LYS A 109 8.78 16.15 19.55
CA LYS A 109 8.49 15.97 18.12
C LYS A 109 8.82 14.57 17.61
N LEU A 110 9.99 14.05 17.98
CA LEU A 110 10.38 12.69 17.60
C LEU A 110 9.43 11.62 18.15
N LEU A 111 8.95 11.77 19.39
CA LEU A 111 8.00 10.83 19.96
C LEU A 111 6.66 10.90 19.22
N PHE A 112 6.15 12.10 18.96
CA PHE A 112 4.93 12.28 18.17
C PHE A 112 5.06 11.67 16.76
N ALA A 113 6.17 11.92 16.07
CA ALA A 113 6.43 11.37 14.75
C ALA A 113 6.51 9.83 14.76
N LYS A 114 7.12 9.24 15.79
CA LYS A 114 7.14 7.77 15.99
C LYS A 114 5.73 7.21 16.23
N ARG A 115 4.89 7.88 17.04
CA ARG A 115 3.50 7.47 17.29
C ARG A 115 2.67 7.51 16.01
N LEU A 116 2.79 8.60 15.24
CA LEU A 116 2.11 8.75 13.95
C LEU A 116 2.56 7.68 12.95
N ALA A 117 3.86 7.42 12.86
CA ALA A 117 4.39 6.37 12.00
C ALA A 117 3.82 5.01 12.40
N ALA A 118 3.84 4.67 13.69
CA ALA A 118 3.26 3.42 14.19
C ALA A 118 1.77 3.28 13.82
N ALA A 119 0.98 4.35 13.95
CA ALA A 119 -0.44 4.34 13.60
C ALA A 119 -0.67 4.06 12.11
N LEU A 120 0.09 4.72 11.24
CA LEU A 120 -0.01 4.54 9.78
C LEU A 120 0.43 3.14 9.34
N LEU A 121 1.53 2.62 9.91
CA LEU A 121 1.98 1.25 9.63
C LEU A 121 0.96 0.21 10.11
N PHE A 122 0.32 0.43 11.26
CA PHE A 122 -0.73 -0.47 11.74
C PHE A 122 -1.90 -0.52 10.77
N LEU A 123 -2.31 0.62 10.20
CA LEU A 123 -3.35 0.66 9.17
C LEU A 123 -2.93 -0.07 7.89
N ALA A 124 -1.69 0.09 7.44
CA ALA A 124 -1.15 -0.62 6.27
C ALA A 124 -1.08 -2.14 6.50
N PHE A 125 -0.57 -2.56 7.67
CA PHE A 125 -0.54 -3.95 8.10
C PHE A 125 -1.94 -4.59 8.10
N ARG A 126 -2.94 -3.89 8.66
CA ARG A 126 -4.33 -4.37 8.63
C ARG A 126 -4.93 -4.41 7.24
N GLY A 127 -4.47 -3.54 6.34
CA GLY A 127 -4.88 -3.50 4.94
C GLY A 127 -4.30 -4.65 4.10
N GLY A 128 -3.30 -5.37 4.63
CA GLY A 128 -2.52 -6.36 3.87
C GLY A 128 -1.53 -5.72 2.90
N ASP A 129 -1.29 -4.41 3.01
CA ASP A 129 -0.35 -3.69 2.16
C ASP A 129 1.08 -3.86 2.68
N ARG A 130 2.07 -3.88 1.78
CA ARG A 130 3.47 -3.78 2.19
C ARG A 130 3.74 -2.44 2.87
N PHE A 131 4.66 -2.41 3.83
CA PHE A 131 4.99 -1.18 4.53
C PHE A 131 6.44 -1.13 4.99
N GLY A 132 7.00 0.07 5.16
CA GLY A 132 8.35 0.25 5.68
C GLY A 132 8.56 1.63 6.29
N VAL A 133 9.52 1.72 7.23
CA VAL A 133 9.99 2.99 7.80
C VAL A 133 11.48 3.14 7.55
N TYR A 134 11.87 4.32 7.08
CA TYR A 134 13.23 4.70 6.76
C TYR A 134 13.61 5.92 7.60
N PRO A 135 14.22 5.72 8.78
CA PRO A 135 14.72 6.84 9.58
C PRO A 135 15.89 7.52 8.85
N PHE A 136 15.92 8.85 8.86
CA PHE A 136 16.99 9.62 8.23
C PHE A 136 17.36 10.85 9.07
N ALA A 137 18.58 11.34 8.87
CA ALA A 137 19.05 12.64 9.36
C ALA A 137 19.86 13.31 8.24
N ALA A 138 21.17 13.52 8.43
CA ALA A 138 22.06 13.90 7.32
C ALA A 138 22.14 12.79 6.26
N GLU A 139 21.99 11.53 6.68
CA GLU A 139 22.00 10.34 5.83
C GLU A 139 20.89 9.37 6.26
N LEU A 140 20.63 8.35 5.44
CA LEU A 140 19.68 7.29 5.77
C LEU A 140 20.26 6.42 6.90
N LEU A 141 19.54 6.33 8.02
CA LEU A 141 20.05 5.66 9.24
C LEU A 141 19.81 4.14 9.24
N GLY A 142 19.11 3.61 8.24
CA GLY A 142 18.90 2.18 8.07
C GLY A 142 18.03 1.85 6.85
N SER A 143 18.14 0.62 6.36
CA SER A 143 17.25 0.09 5.32
C SER A 143 15.92 -0.31 5.95
N GLY A 144 14.85 0.45 5.72
CA GLY A 144 13.49 0.00 6.02
C GLY A 144 13.22 -1.30 5.28
N LYS A 145 12.93 -2.36 6.03
CA LYS A 145 12.47 -3.62 5.43
C LYS A 145 10.99 -3.48 5.06
N PRO A 146 10.60 -3.86 3.83
CA PRO A 146 9.21 -3.86 3.38
C PRO A 146 8.38 -4.97 4.04
#